data_AF-A0A2W5WU27-F1
#
_entry.id   AF-A0A2W5WU27-F1
#
_cell.length_a   1.000
_cell.length_b   1.000
_cell.length_c   1.000
_cell.angle_alpha   90.00
_cell.angle_beta   90.00
_cell.angle_gamma   90.00
#
_symmetry.space_group_name_H-M   'P 1'
#
loop_
_entity.id
_entity.type
_entity.pdbx_description
1 polymer ?
#
loop_
_entity_poly.entity_id
_entity_poly.type
_entity_poly.pdbx_seq_one_letter_code
_entity_poly.pdbx_strand_id
1 'polypeptide(L)'
;MSAEVGTMTWPAVLDRLEADVVAAESLARQARAGGAPGEQAQRTDDAVLLAAPVPWQPPVGLDALPAALEGRARELLARQEAAARDLAEAARGVRRQLVATDGLSGPDPAERPVFLDVEG
;
A
#
# COMPACT_ATOMS: atom_id res chain seq x y z
N MET A 1 6.68 21.03 -33.03
CA MET A 1 6.95 19.75 -32.33
C MET A 1 5.75 19.44 -31.45
N SER A 2 4.71 18.87 -32.05
CA SER A 2 3.56 18.38 -31.29
C SER A 2 3.94 17.02 -30.74
N ALA A 3 3.98 16.88 -29.42
CA ALA A 3 4.02 15.57 -28.80
C ALA A 3 2.71 14.86 -29.18
N GLU A 4 2.80 13.74 -29.89
CA GLU A 4 1.67 12.83 -30.04
C GLU A 4 1.25 12.41 -28.63
N VAL A 5 0.13 12.96 -28.16
CA VAL A 5 -0.54 12.45 -26.96
C VAL A 5 -0.97 11.04 -27.32
N GLY A 6 -0.22 10.03 -26.87
CA GLY A 6 -0.53 8.63 -27.14
C GLY A 6 -1.96 8.34 -26.70
N THR A 7 -2.83 8.07 -27.66
CA THR A 7 -4.26 7.83 -27.41
C THR A 7 -4.39 6.61 -26.51
N MET A 8 -4.82 6.79 -25.26
CA MET A 8 -5.10 5.65 -24.39
C MET A 8 -6.33 4.90 -24.92
N THR A 9 -6.29 3.58 -24.84
CA THR A 9 -7.42 2.72 -25.22
C THR A 9 -8.01 2.08 -23.97
N TRP A 10 -9.31 1.84 -23.97
CA TRP A 10 -10.00 1.19 -22.84
C TRP A 10 -9.36 -0.14 -22.41
N PRO A 11 -8.98 -1.05 -23.32
CA PRO A 11 -8.27 -2.27 -22.93
C PRO A 11 -6.99 -2.00 -22.15
N ALA A 12 -6.11 -1.10 -22.65
CA ALA A 12 -4.85 -0.79 -21.99
C ALA A 12 -5.05 -0.16 -20.60
N VAL A 13 -6.09 0.65 -20.44
CA VAL A 13 -6.47 1.25 -19.16
C VAL A 13 -6.95 0.18 -18.18
N LEU A 14 -7.81 -0.74 -18.63
CA LEU A 14 -8.27 -1.84 -17.79
C LEU A 14 -7.12 -2.78 -17.40
N ASP A 15 -6.21 -3.09 -18.31
CA ASP A 15 -5.02 -3.91 -18.03
C ASP A 15 -4.15 -3.28 -16.92
N ARG A 16 -3.93 -1.96 -17.00
CA ARG A 16 -3.19 -1.22 -15.97
C ARG A 16 -3.90 -1.25 -14.62
N LEU A 17 -5.19 -0.95 -14.61
CA LEU A 17 -5.99 -0.96 -13.37
C LEU A 17 -6.06 -2.36 -12.74
N GLU A 18 -6.09 -3.41 -13.54
CA GLU A 18 -6.01 -4.79 -13.07
C GLU A 18 -4.65 -5.11 -12.43
N ALA A 19 -3.56 -4.64 -13.03
CA ALA A 19 -2.23 -4.79 -12.45
C ALA A 19 -2.11 -4.07 -11.09
N ASP A 20 -2.65 -2.86 -10.99
CA ASP A 20 -2.69 -2.08 -9.74
C ASP A 20 -3.49 -2.83 -8.65
N VAL A 21 -4.62 -3.43 -9.02
CA VAL A 21 -5.45 -4.23 -8.10
C VAL A 21 -4.74 -5.48 -7.64
N VAL A 22 -4.06 -6.21 -8.53
CA VAL A 22 -3.26 -7.38 -8.17
C VAL A 22 -2.16 -7.01 -7.17
N ALA A 23 -1.49 -5.86 -7.38
CA ALA A 23 -0.50 -5.34 -6.45
C ALA A 23 -1.13 -5.05 -5.07
N ALA A 24 -2.26 -4.34 -5.04
CA ALA A 24 -2.99 -4.03 -3.80
C ALA A 24 -3.46 -5.29 -3.04
N GLU A 25 -4.01 -6.28 -3.75
CA GLU A 25 -4.40 -7.57 -3.17
C GLU A 25 -3.19 -8.32 -2.59
N SER A 26 -2.03 -8.24 -3.25
CA SER A 26 -0.80 -8.86 -2.76
C SER A 26 -0.32 -8.22 -1.46
N LEU A 27 -0.41 -6.88 -1.35
CA LEU A 27 -0.07 -6.13 -0.14
C LEU A 27 -1.02 -6.49 1.00
N ALA A 28 -2.32 -6.56 0.71
CA ALA A 28 -3.32 -6.98 1.70
C ALA A 28 -3.09 -8.41 2.20
N ARG A 29 -2.70 -9.34 1.32
CA ARG A 29 -2.32 -10.71 1.72
C ARG A 29 -1.06 -10.74 2.59
N GLN A 30 -0.03 -9.97 2.23
CA GLN A 30 1.21 -9.87 3.01
C GLN A 30 0.94 -9.31 4.41
N ALA A 31 0.14 -8.24 4.51
CA ALA A 31 -0.24 -7.64 5.78
C ALA A 31 -0.97 -8.64 6.71
N ARG A 32 -1.79 -9.53 6.15
CA ARG A 32 -2.48 -10.59 6.90
C ARG A 32 -1.58 -11.75 7.30
N ALA A 33 -0.61 -12.09 6.46
CA ALA A 33 0.29 -13.21 6.71
C ALA A 33 1.20 -12.99 7.94
N GLY A 34 1.37 -11.75 8.40
CA GLY A 34 2.03 -11.44 9.68
C GLY A 34 3.46 -11.97 9.81
N GLY A 35 4.12 -12.28 8.70
CA GLY A 35 5.46 -12.88 8.70
C GLY A 35 6.47 -11.93 9.33
N ALA A 36 7.28 -12.46 10.26
CA ALA A 36 8.40 -11.72 10.85
C ALA A 36 9.23 -11.06 9.73
N PRO A 37 9.61 -9.78 9.86
CA PRO A 37 10.34 -9.09 8.81
C PRO A 37 11.73 -9.70 8.68
N GLY A 38 11.91 -10.58 7.69
CA GLY A 38 13.24 -10.87 7.15
C GLY A 38 13.72 -9.67 6.33
N GLU A 39 15.01 -9.64 5.95
CA GLU A 39 15.64 -8.61 5.11
C GLU A 39 14.82 -8.20 3.86
N GLN A 40 13.96 -9.08 3.36
CA GLN A 40 13.04 -8.82 2.25
C GLN A 40 11.90 -7.86 2.63
N ALA A 41 11.32 -7.97 3.83
CA ALA A 41 10.27 -7.07 4.31
C ALA A 41 10.83 -5.67 4.56
N GLN A 42 12.02 -5.56 5.15
CA GLN A 42 12.71 -4.28 5.37
C GLN A 42 13.00 -3.55 4.05
N ARG A 43 13.46 -4.28 3.02
CA ARG A 43 13.74 -3.71 1.69
C ARG A 43 12.46 -3.26 0.95
N THR A 44 11.33 -3.89 1.25
CA THR A 44 10.03 -3.56 0.65
C THR A 44 9.37 -2.40 1.38
N ASP A 45 9.43 -2.37 2.72
CA ASP A 45 8.95 -1.27 3.55
C ASP A 45 9.70 0.04 3.24
N ASP A 46 11.03 0.00 3.09
CA ASP A 46 11.81 1.17 2.67
C ASP A 46 11.39 1.64 1.26
N ALA A 47 11.19 0.72 0.31
CA ALA A 47 10.75 1.07 -1.04
C ALA A 47 9.31 1.64 -1.07
N VAL A 48 8.41 1.12 -0.22
CA VAL A 48 7.01 1.55 -0.10
C VAL A 48 6.91 2.88 0.67
N LEU A 49 7.75 3.11 1.69
CA LEU A 49 7.82 4.37 2.44
C LEU A 49 8.46 5.50 1.61
N LEU A 50 9.44 5.19 0.76
CA LEU A 50 10.08 6.15 -0.14
C LEU A 50 9.21 6.50 -1.36
N ALA A 51 8.27 5.63 -1.74
CA ALA A 51 7.28 5.93 -2.75
C ALA A 51 6.11 6.69 -2.12
N ALA A 52 6.20 8.03 -2.12
CA ALA A 52 5.03 8.86 -1.82
C ALA A 52 3.83 8.36 -2.66
N PRO A 53 2.63 8.18 -2.05
CA PRO A 53 1.49 7.65 -2.78
C PRO A 53 1.21 8.57 -3.97
N VAL A 54 1.43 8.06 -5.18
CA VAL A 54 1.14 8.81 -6.40
C VAL A 54 -0.36 8.99 -6.44
N PRO A 55 -0.88 10.24 -6.41
CA PRO A 55 -2.31 10.47 -6.44
C PRO A 55 -2.89 9.87 -7.73
N TRP A 56 -3.99 9.13 -7.59
CA TRP A 56 -4.66 8.53 -8.73
C TRP A 56 -5.08 9.63 -9.71
N GLN A 57 -4.71 9.46 -10.98
CA GLN A 57 -5.14 10.34 -12.05
C GLN A 57 -6.09 9.58 -12.96
N PRO A 58 -7.30 10.11 -13.21
CA PRO A 58 -8.21 9.49 -14.16
C PRO A 58 -7.58 9.51 -15.56
N PRO A 59 -7.69 8.41 -16.33
CA PRO A 59 -7.21 8.38 -17.70
C PRO A 59 -7.97 9.42 -18.54
N VAL A 60 -7.23 10.22 -19.30
CA VAL A 60 -7.76 11.28 -20.16
C VAL A 60 -7.75 10.85 -21.63
N GLY A 61 -8.62 11.43 -22.45
CA GLY A 61 -8.68 11.13 -23.89
C GLY A 61 -9.31 9.77 -24.23
N LEU A 62 -10.10 9.21 -23.31
CA LEU A 62 -10.92 8.04 -23.57
C LEU A 62 -12.33 8.45 -24.04
N ASP A 63 -12.84 7.75 -25.05
CA ASP A 63 -14.26 7.79 -25.41
C ASP A 63 -15.12 7.03 -24.39
N ALA A 64 -16.42 6.88 -24.62
CA ALA A 64 -17.28 6.04 -23.77
C ALA A 64 -16.76 4.59 -23.71
N LEU A 65 -16.92 3.94 -22.55
CA LEU A 65 -16.55 2.53 -22.37
C LEU A 65 -17.33 1.64 -23.35
N PRO A 66 -16.64 0.85 -24.20
CA PRO A 66 -17.30 -0.08 -25.10
C PRO A 66 -18.13 -1.11 -24.32
N ALA A 67 -19.36 -1.38 -24.78
CA ALA A 67 -20.27 -2.32 -24.12
C ALA A 67 -19.67 -3.73 -23.93
N ALA A 68 -18.80 -4.16 -24.86
CA ALA A 68 -18.08 -5.44 -24.76
C ALA A 68 -17.15 -5.53 -23.53
N LEU A 69 -16.69 -4.39 -23.00
CA LEU A 69 -15.78 -4.33 -21.84
C LEU A 69 -16.52 -4.07 -20.52
N GLU A 70 -17.83 -3.86 -20.56
CA GLU A 70 -18.61 -3.47 -19.39
C GLU A 70 -18.61 -4.54 -18.29
N GLY A 71 -18.69 -5.83 -18.66
CA GLY A 71 -18.57 -6.94 -17.71
C GLY A 71 -17.22 -6.95 -17.00
N ARG A 72 -16.14 -6.80 -17.77
CA ARG A 72 -14.76 -6.73 -17.25
C ARG A 72 -14.57 -5.55 -16.30
N ALA A 73 -15.07 -4.37 -16.67
CA ALA A 73 -14.98 -3.18 -15.83
C ALA A 73 -15.75 -3.33 -14.51
N ARG A 74 -16.93 -3.96 -14.53
CA ARG A 74 -17.71 -4.23 -13.30
C ARG A 74 -17.00 -5.23 -12.38
N GLU A 75 -16.44 -6.30 -12.93
CA GLU A 75 -15.67 -7.27 -12.14
C GLU A 75 -14.45 -6.62 -11.50
N LEU A 76 -13.73 -5.78 -12.26
CA LEU A 76 -12.61 -5.02 -11.75
C LEU A 76 -13.01 -4.08 -10.61
N LEU A 77 -14.12 -3.36 -10.76
CA LEU A 77 -14.64 -2.47 -9.70
C LEU A 77 -14.95 -3.26 -8.42
N ALA A 78 -15.60 -4.40 -8.52
CA ALA A 78 -15.90 -5.24 -7.35
C ALA A 78 -14.63 -5.70 -6.62
N ARG A 79 -13.57 -6.05 -7.38
CA ARG A 79 -12.26 -6.40 -6.81
C ARG A 79 -11.56 -5.19 -6.16
N GLN A 80 -11.63 -4.02 -6.78
CA GLN A 80 -11.13 -2.76 -6.21
C GLN A 80 -11.79 -2.46 -4.86
N GLU A 81 -13.11 -2.58 -4.76
CA GLU A 81 -13.85 -2.36 -3.52
C GLU A 81 -13.52 -3.39 -2.44
N ALA A 82 -13.27 -4.65 -2.81
CA ALA A 82 -12.82 -5.69 -1.88
C ALA A 82 -11.42 -5.38 -1.35
N ALA A 83 -10.45 -5.09 -2.22
CA ALA A 83 -9.09 -4.76 -1.84
C ALA A 83 -9.03 -3.50 -0.96
N ALA A 84 -9.83 -2.47 -1.26
CA ALA A 84 -9.90 -1.25 -0.46
C ALA A 84 -10.41 -1.52 0.97
N ARG A 85 -11.45 -2.36 1.11
CA ARG A 85 -11.97 -2.77 2.43
C ARG A 85 -10.91 -3.52 3.23
N ASP A 86 -10.24 -4.46 2.59
CA ASP A 86 -9.19 -5.28 3.18
C ASP A 86 -8.02 -4.44 3.70
N LEU A 87 -7.53 -3.52 2.87
CA LEU A 87 -6.44 -2.60 3.24
C LEU A 87 -6.86 -1.65 4.37
N ALA A 88 -8.09 -1.14 4.35
CA ALA A 88 -8.60 -0.28 5.41
C ALA A 88 -8.67 -1.01 6.75
N GLU A 89 -9.06 -2.28 6.75
CA GLU A 89 -9.08 -3.13 7.95
C GLU A 89 -7.66 -3.38 8.48
N ALA A 90 -6.72 -3.75 7.60
CA ALA A 90 -5.32 -3.93 7.97
C ALA A 90 -4.71 -2.64 8.56
N ALA A 91 -4.96 -1.49 7.92
CA ALA A 91 -4.48 -0.18 8.39
C ALA A 91 -5.03 0.17 9.80
N ARG A 92 -6.29 -0.18 10.10
CA ARG A 92 -6.85 -0.01 11.46
C ARG A 92 -6.13 -0.90 12.48
N GLY A 93 -5.78 -2.14 12.11
CA GLY A 93 -4.99 -3.05 12.93
C GLY A 93 -3.61 -2.46 13.26
N VAL A 94 -2.88 -2.01 12.24
CA VAL A 94 -1.56 -1.38 12.39
C VAL A 94 -1.63 -0.14 13.28
N ARG A 95 -2.61 0.76 13.08
CA ARG A 95 -2.78 1.95 13.92
C ARG A 95 -2.99 1.61 15.40
N ARG A 96 -3.80 0.58 15.69
CA ARG A 96 -3.99 0.13 17.08
C ARG A 96 -2.70 -0.43 17.68
N GLN A 97 -1.95 -1.21 16.90
CA GLN A 97 -0.66 -1.73 17.33
C GLN A 97 0.34 -0.60 17.62
N LEU A 98 0.43 0.40 16.74
CA LEU A 98 1.30 1.56 16.92
C LEU A 98 0.96 2.32 18.21
N VAL A 99 -0.32 2.57 18.48
CA VAL A 99 -0.76 3.21 19.74
C VAL A 99 -0.39 2.37 20.96
N ALA A 100 -0.54 1.05 20.89
CA ALA A 100 -0.17 0.16 21.99
C ALA A 100 1.35 0.13 22.23
N THR A 101 2.16 0.16 21.16
CA THR A 101 3.62 0.16 21.26
C THR A 101 4.20 1.52 21.67
N ASP A 102 3.55 2.63 21.31
CA ASP A 102 3.98 3.98 21.70
C ASP A 102 4.05 4.11 23.22
N GLY A 103 3.07 3.53 23.95
CA GLY A 103 3.07 3.49 25.41
C GLY A 103 4.10 2.54 26.05
N LEU A 104 4.77 1.68 25.26
CA LEU A 104 5.82 0.77 25.73
C LEU A 104 7.23 1.29 25.45
N SER A 105 7.37 2.39 24.70
CA SER A 105 8.63 3.10 24.56
C SER A 105 9.05 3.56 25.96
N GLY A 106 10.02 2.85 26.54
CA GLY A 106 10.53 3.12 27.88
C GLY A 106 11.12 4.53 28.00
N PRO A 107 11.44 4.97 29.24
CA PRO A 107 11.97 6.30 29.49
C PRO A 107 13.21 6.58 28.61
N ASP A 108 13.37 7.86 28.27
CA ASP A 108 14.47 8.40 27.46
C ASP A 108 15.80 7.73 27.86
N PRO A 109 16.69 7.34 26.94
CA PRO A 109 18.02 6.84 27.29
C PRO A 109 18.78 7.73 28.30
N ALA A 110 18.44 9.02 28.42
CA ALA A 110 18.95 9.93 29.46
C ALA A 110 18.44 9.63 30.90
N GLU A 111 17.32 8.93 31.07
CA GLU A 111 16.72 8.54 32.34
C GLU A 111 17.08 7.10 32.78
N ARG A 112 17.93 6.41 32.02
CA ARG A 112 18.35 5.04 32.35
C ARG A 112 19.27 5.08 33.59
N PRO A 113 18.92 4.43 34.72
CA PRO A 113 19.75 4.46 35.92
C PRO A 113 21.10 3.79 35.65
N VAL A 114 22.18 4.57 35.78
CA VAL A 114 23.56 4.09 35.70
C VAL A 114 23.97 3.60 37.08
N PHE A 115 24.13 2.29 37.23
CA PHE A 115 24.71 1.70 38.44
C PHE A 115 26.23 1.75 38.30
N LEU A 116 26.88 2.63 39.07
CA LEU A 116 28.33 2.64 39.22
C LEU A 116 28.70 1.58 40.25
N ASP A 117 29.45 0.57 39.80
CA ASP A 117 30.11 -0.37 40.70
C ASP A 117 31.30 0.35 41.36
N VAL A 118 31.27 0.44 42.68
CA VAL A 118 32.25 1.18 43.49
C VAL A 118 33.25 0.27 44.21
N GLU A 119 33.31 -1.01 43.84
CA GLU A 119 34.31 -1.93 44.39
C GLU A 119 35.57 -1.94 43.51
N GLY A 120 36.65 -1.41 44.08
CA GLY A 120 38.03 -1.51 43.60
C GLY A 120 38.94 -2.07 44.68
#